data_AF-A0A925TB51-F1
#
_entry.id   AF-A0A925TB51-F1
#
_cell.length_a   1.000
_cell.length_b   1.000
_cell.length_c   1.000
_cell.angle_alpha   90.00
_cell.angle_beta   90.00
_cell.angle_gamma   90.00
#
_symmetry.space_group_name_H-M   'P 1'
#
loop_
_entity.id
_entity.type
_entity.pdbx_description
1 polymer ?
#
loop_
_entity_poly.entity_id
_entity_poly.type
_entity_poly.pdbx_seq_one_letter_code
_entity_poly.pdbx_strand_id
1 'polypeptide(L)'
;MRTGNHVANSLEEEVSRRRTFAIISHPDAGKTTLTEKLLLFGGAIQLAGQVRAKGDRRRTRSDWMSIERARGISVVTSVMTFEYGGCVFNLLDTPGHEDFSEDTYRTLTAVDAAVMVIDAAKGIEARTRKLFEICRLRDIPIITF
;
A
#
# COMPACT_ATOMS: atom_id res chain seq x y z
N MET A 1 -29.88 32.80 -14.60
CA MET A 1 -29.73 31.37 -14.27
C MET A 1 -28.68 30.76 -15.21
N ARG A 2 -27.47 30.47 -14.71
CA ARG A 2 -26.44 29.74 -15.46
C ARG A 2 -26.54 28.27 -15.06
N THR A 3 -27.07 27.43 -15.94
CA THR A 3 -26.99 25.98 -15.79
C THR A 3 -25.55 25.56 -16.07
N GLY A 4 -24.83 25.14 -15.02
CA GLY A 4 -23.49 24.60 -15.13
C GLY A 4 -23.51 23.28 -15.88
N ASN A 5 -22.76 23.22 -16.97
CA ASN A 5 -22.57 22.04 -17.80
C ASN A 5 -21.65 21.07 -17.03
N HIS A 6 -22.22 20.07 -16.36
CA HIS A 6 -21.43 18.94 -15.85
C HIS A 6 -21.12 18.03 -17.04
N VAL A 7 -19.89 18.12 -17.56
CA VAL A 7 -19.36 17.07 -18.42
C VAL A 7 -19.10 15.88 -17.51
N ALA A 8 -19.98 14.87 -17.57
CA ALA A 8 -19.71 13.61 -16.92
C ALA A 8 -18.55 12.94 -17.66
N ASN A 9 -17.44 12.68 -16.96
CA ASN A 9 -16.33 11.91 -17.52
C ASN A 9 -16.86 10.56 -18.02
N SER A 10 -16.30 10.09 -19.14
CA SER A 10 -16.63 8.76 -19.64
C SER A 10 -16.13 7.68 -18.67
N LEU A 11 -16.76 6.51 -18.68
CA LEU A 11 -16.30 5.35 -17.89
C LEU A 11 -14.83 5.02 -18.20
N GLU A 12 -14.43 5.17 -19.46
CA GLU A 12 -13.07 4.91 -19.95
C GLU A 12 -12.05 5.90 -19.38
N GLU A 13 -12.39 7.18 -19.30
CA GLU A 13 -11.57 8.20 -18.64
C GLU A 13 -11.38 7.90 -17.15
N GLU A 14 -12.46 7.50 -16.47
CA GLU A 14 -12.41 7.13 -15.06
C GLU A 14 -11.56 5.87 -14.83
N VAL A 15 -11.68 4.85 -15.67
CA VAL A 15 -10.86 3.63 -15.57
C VAL A 15 -9.39 3.96 -15.83
N SER A 16 -9.11 4.72 -16.90
CA SER A 16 -7.73 5.01 -17.34
C SER A 16 -6.94 5.90 -16.36
N ARG A 17 -7.61 6.67 -15.49
CA ARG A 17 -6.92 7.47 -14.45
C ARG A 17 -6.59 6.70 -13.17
N ARG A 18 -7.03 5.44 -13.00
CA ARG A 18 -6.82 4.66 -11.77
C ARG A 18 -5.49 3.90 -11.79
N ARG A 19 -4.81 3.87 -10.64
CA ARG A 19 -3.54 3.16 -10.40
C ARG A 19 -3.67 2.39 -9.11
N THR A 20 -3.88 1.07 -9.18
CA THR A 20 -4.03 0.23 -7.99
C THR A 20 -2.74 -0.56 -7.77
N PHE A 21 -2.09 -0.35 -6.63
CA PHE A 21 -0.79 -0.94 -6.36
C PHE A 21 -0.61 -1.34 -4.90
N ALA A 22 0.34 -2.25 -4.66
CA ALA A 22 0.79 -2.62 -3.32
C ALA A 22 2.24 -2.17 -3.10
N ILE A 23 2.60 -1.86 -1.86
CA ILE A 23 4.01 -1.74 -1.49
C ILE A 23 4.44 -3.03 -0.80
N ILE A 24 5.54 -3.61 -1.26
CA ILE A 24 6.10 -4.87 -0.78
C ILE A 24 7.54 -4.66 -0.33
N SER A 25 7.93 -5.24 0.80
CA SER A 25 9.29 -5.07 1.33
C SER A 25 9.65 -6.15 2.35
N HIS A 26 10.95 -6.26 2.66
CA HIS A 26 11.38 -6.88 3.90
C HIS A 26 10.90 -6.03 5.11
N PRO A 27 10.70 -6.62 6.31
CA PRO A 27 10.53 -5.84 7.53
C PRO A 27 11.59 -4.76 7.67
N ASP A 28 11.15 -3.59 8.14
CA ASP A 28 12.01 -2.44 8.43
C ASP A 28 12.74 -1.80 7.24
N ALA A 29 12.50 -2.25 5.99
CA ALA A 29 13.08 -1.65 4.78
C ALA A 29 12.52 -0.25 4.43
N GLY A 30 11.57 0.30 5.21
CA GLY A 30 11.06 1.66 5.02
C GLY A 30 9.67 1.77 4.37
N LYS A 31 8.93 0.66 4.21
CA LYS A 31 7.56 0.67 3.64
C LYS A 31 6.63 1.71 4.26
N THR A 32 6.53 1.74 5.60
CA THR A 32 5.64 2.68 6.30
C THR A 32 6.02 4.13 6.02
N THR A 33 7.32 4.43 5.99
CA THR A 33 7.86 5.76 5.68
C THR A 33 7.52 6.17 4.25
N LEU A 34 7.68 5.26 3.29
CA LEU A 34 7.32 5.52 1.89
C LEU A 34 5.81 5.77 1.74
N THR A 35 4.97 4.94 2.37
CA THR A 35 3.52 5.12 2.38
C THR A 35 3.12 6.48 2.93
N GLU A 36 3.68 6.91 4.06
CA GLU A 36 3.42 8.23 4.64
C GLU A 36 3.75 9.34 3.64
N LYS A 37 4.91 9.27 2.98
CA LYS A 37 5.34 10.29 2.02
C LYS A 37 4.44 10.34 0.79
N LEU A 38 4.04 9.19 0.24
CA LEU A 38 3.11 9.14 -0.89
C LEU A 38 1.76 9.78 -0.53
N LEU A 39 1.22 9.50 0.65
CA LEU A 39 -0.02 10.12 1.13
C LEU A 39 0.13 11.64 1.31
N LEU A 40 1.26 12.11 1.85
CA LEU A 40 1.54 13.54 1.96
C LEU A 40 1.60 14.22 0.59
N PHE A 41 2.28 13.62 -0.40
CA PHE A 41 2.33 14.15 -1.76
C PHE A 41 0.97 14.15 -2.46
N GLY A 42 0.11 13.19 -2.15
CA GLY A 42 -1.28 13.14 -2.61
C GLY A 42 -2.24 14.07 -1.86
N GLY A 43 -1.75 14.94 -0.97
CA GLY A 43 -2.59 15.84 -0.16
C GLY A 43 -3.40 15.15 0.93
N ALA A 44 -3.22 13.84 1.14
CA ALA A 44 -3.93 13.03 2.12
C ALA A 44 -3.31 13.16 3.53
N ILE A 45 -3.21 14.39 4.04
CA ILE A 45 -2.49 14.75 5.28
C ILE A 45 -2.99 13.96 6.49
N GLN A 46 -4.31 13.81 6.64
CA GLN A 46 -4.90 13.07 7.77
C GLN A 46 -4.52 11.59 7.72
N LEU A 47 -4.60 10.96 6.54
CA LEU A 47 -4.21 9.55 6.36
C LEU A 47 -2.72 9.36 6.61
N ALA A 48 -1.87 10.27 6.13
CA ALA A 48 -0.43 10.24 6.40
C ALA A 48 -0.13 10.29 7.91
N GLY A 49 -0.80 11.18 8.65
CA GLY A 49 -0.66 11.27 10.10
C GLY A 49 -1.06 9.97 10.82
N GLN A 50 -2.12 9.31 10.36
CA GLN A 50 -2.55 8.01 10.91
C GLN A 50 -1.53 6.89 10.62
N VAL A 51 -0.97 6.85 9.41
CA VAL A 51 0.06 5.86 9.04
C VAL A 51 1.31 6.04 9.90
N ARG A 52 1.78 7.27 10.09
CA ARG A 52 2.91 7.57 10.96
C ARG A 52 2.66 7.13 12.39
N ALA A 53 1.52 7.51 12.97
CA ALA A 53 1.15 7.12 14.33
C ALA A 53 1.04 5.59 14.49
N LYS A 54 0.56 4.87 13.47
CA LYS A 54 0.53 3.39 13.45
C LYS A 54 1.94 2.80 13.37
N GLY A 55 2.84 3.40 12.59
CA GLY A 55 4.25 3.04 12.51
C GLY A 55 4.98 3.15 13.84
N ASP A 56 4.83 4.31 14.51
CA ASP A 56 5.46 4.57 15.82
C ASP A 56 4.94 3.58 16.89
N ARG A 57 3.62 3.32 16.91
CA ARG A 57 2.99 2.36 17.83
C ARG A 57 3.39 0.90 17.57
N ARG A 58 3.65 0.53 16.31
CA ARG A 58 4.12 -0.82 15.92
C ARG A 58 5.52 -1.14 16.45
N ARG A 59 6.34 -0.13 16.80
CA ARG A 59 7.72 -0.33 17.27
C ARG A 59 7.80 -0.87 18.71
N THR A 60 6.74 -0.69 19.50
CA THR A 60 6.51 -1.32 20.82
C THR A 60 5.81 -2.68 20.64
N ARG A 61 6.58 -3.68 20.18
CA ARG A 61 6.11 -5.02 19.73
C ARG A 61 5.79 -5.98 20.90
N SER A 62 4.50 -6.24 21.14
CA SER A 62 3.95 -7.57 21.50
C SER A 62 2.44 -7.50 21.75
N ASP A 63 2.00 -6.58 22.60
CA ASP A 63 0.65 -6.61 23.16
C ASP A 63 -0.42 -6.04 22.22
N TRP A 64 -0.01 -5.20 21.27
CA TRP A 64 -0.92 -4.54 20.34
C TRP A 64 -1.49 -5.48 19.28
N MET A 65 -0.74 -6.49 18.82
CA MET A 65 -1.21 -7.45 17.82
C MET A 65 -2.34 -8.33 18.38
N SER A 66 -2.23 -8.70 19.66
CA SER A 66 -3.27 -9.39 20.43
C SER A 66 -4.55 -8.55 20.52
N ILE A 67 -4.40 -7.25 20.78
CA ILE A 67 -5.51 -6.29 20.88
C ILE A 67 -6.16 -6.02 19.51
N GLU A 68 -5.37 -5.88 18.44
CA GLU A 68 -5.91 -5.67 17.08
C GLU A 68 -6.62 -6.91 16.55
N ARG A 69 -6.12 -8.13 16.84
CA ARG A 69 -6.85 -9.37 16.55
C ARG A 69 -8.14 -9.46 17.37
N ALA A 70 -8.08 -9.18 18.67
CA ALA A 70 -9.24 -9.21 19.56
C ALA A 70 -10.34 -8.18 19.19
N ARG A 71 -9.95 -7.06 18.55
CA ARG A 71 -10.88 -6.05 18.04
C ARG A 71 -11.28 -6.24 16.58
N GLY A 72 -10.78 -7.27 15.89
CA GLY A 72 -11.04 -7.51 14.47
C GLY A 72 -10.43 -6.46 13.53
N ILE A 73 -9.50 -5.64 14.02
CA ILE A 73 -8.91 -4.50 13.29
C ILE A 73 -7.70 -4.93 12.46
N SER A 74 -6.95 -5.96 12.90
CA SER A 74 -5.66 -6.33 12.29
C SER A 74 -5.76 -6.95 10.88
N VAL A 75 -6.94 -7.44 10.48
CA VAL A 75 -7.13 -8.26 9.26
C VAL A 75 -7.81 -7.48 8.11
N VAL A 76 -8.20 -6.23 8.33
CA VAL A 76 -8.82 -5.43 7.25
C VAL A 76 -7.70 -4.76 6.45
N THR A 77 -7.38 -5.33 5.29
CA THR A 77 -6.60 -4.72 4.19
C THR A 77 -7.03 -3.27 4.04
N SER A 78 -6.24 -2.35 4.61
CA SER A 78 -6.57 -0.93 4.59
C SER A 78 -6.18 -0.39 3.22
N VAL A 79 -7.17 -0.22 2.35
CA VAL A 79 -7.00 0.48 1.07
C VAL A 79 -6.92 1.98 1.38
N MET A 80 -5.88 2.63 0.89
CA MET A 80 -5.70 4.07 0.99
C MET A 80 -5.79 4.68 -0.40
N THR A 81 -6.73 5.60 -0.59
CA THR A 81 -6.94 6.28 -1.87
C THR A 81 -6.48 7.73 -1.79
N PHE A 82 -5.71 8.18 -2.77
CA PHE A 82 -5.26 9.57 -2.89
C PHE A 82 -5.16 9.98 -4.37
N GLU A 83 -5.21 11.28 -4.65
CA GLU A 83 -5.09 11.81 -6.01
C GLU A 83 -3.72 12.49 -6.20
N TYR A 84 -3.10 12.27 -7.35
CA TYR A 84 -1.84 12.92 -7.71
C TYR A 84 -1.71 13.01 -9.24
N GLY A 85 -1.37 14.20 -9.76
CA GLY A 85 -1.15 14.40 -11.19
C GLY A 85 -2.33 14.00 -12.10
N GLY A 86 -3.57 14.22 -11.64
CA GLY A 86 -4.78 13.84 -12.37
C GLY A 86 -5.13 12.33 -12.31
N CYS A 87 -4.33 11.52 -11.63
CA CYS A 87 -4.58 10.09 -11.42
C CYS A 87 -5.13 9.81 -10.01
N VAL A 88 -5.91 8.73 -9.88
CA VAL A 88 -6.37 8.17 -8.60
C VAL A 88 -5.49 6.98 -8.26
N PHE A 89 -4.80 7.07 -7.13
CA PHE A 89 -3.98 6.00 -6.61
C PHE A 89 -4.72 5.24 -5.52
N ASN A 90 -4.76 3.91 -5.64
CA ASN A 90 -5.28 3.00 -4.63
C ASN A 90 -4.12 2.17 -4.11
N LEU A 91 -3.68 2.45 -2.89
CA LEU A 91 -2.60 1.74 -2.23
C LEU A 91 -3.18 0.68 -1.30
N LEU A 92 -2.86 -0.58 -1.57
CA LEU A 92 -3.18 -1.69 -0.69
C LEU A 92 -2.00 -1.95 0.26
N ASP A 93 -2.23 -1.78 1.57
CA ASP A 93 -1.20 -2.07 2.56
C ASP A 93 -1.06 -3.59 2.77
N THR A 94 0.12 -4.14 2.44
CA THR A 94 0.47 -5.53 2.78
C THR A 94 0.91 -5.63 4.24
N PRO A 95 0.46 -6.58 5.07
CA PRO A 95 0.96 -6.73 6.43
C PRO A 95 2.49 -6.96 6.45
N GLY A 96 3.21 -6.12 7.21
CA GLY A 96 4.69 -6.10 7.22
C GLY A 96 5.36 -7.01 8.26
N HIS A 97 4.61 -7.73 9.10
CA HIS A 97 5.16 -8.58 10.17
C HIS A 97 4.77 -10.04 9.95
N GLU A 98 5.62 -10.97 10.41
CA GLU A 98 5.59 -12.46 10.45
C GLU A 98 4.42 -13.28 9.87
N ASP A 99 3.21 -12.75 9.79
CA ASP A 99 2.06 -13.32 9.10
C ASP A 99 2.19 -13.09 7.58
N PHE A 100 3.21 -13.71 6.96
CA PHE A 100 3.25 -13.91 5.51
C PHE A 100 2.20 -14.98 5.15
N SER A 101 0.93 -14.60 5.31
CA SER A 101 -0.27 -15.41 5.18
C SER A 101 -0.85 -15.35 3.77
N GLU A 102 -1.89 -16.15 3.53
CA GLU A 102 -2.79 -16.06 2.37
C GLU A 102 -3.24 -14.62 2.06
N ASP A 103 -3.34 -13.74 3.08
CA ASP A 103 -3.77 -12.35 2.92
C ASP A 103 -2.80 -11.50 2.10
N THR A 104 -1.49 -11.78 2.19
CA THR A 104 -0.49 -11.12 1.34
C THR A 104 -0.66 -11.56 -0.12
N TYR A 105 -0.97 -12.83 -0.35
CA TYR A 105 -1.25 -13.35 -1.68
C TYR A 105 -2.52 -12.73 -2.26
N ARG A 106 -3.61 -12.68 -1.49
CA ARG A 106 -4.87 -12.04 -1.87
C ARG A 106 -4.69 -10.57 -2.19
N THR A 107 -3.91 -9.86 -1.39
CA THR A 107 -3.59 -8.45 -1.66
C THR A 107 -2.89 -8.27 -3.00
N LEU A 108 -1.89 -9.11 -3.31
CA LEU A 108 -1.20 -9.07 -4.59
C LEU A 108 -2.07 -9.48 -5.78
N THR A 109 -3.16 -10.23 -5.56
CA THR A 109 -4.13 -10.52 -6.64
C THR A 109 -5.05 -9.35 -6.99
N ALA A 110 -5.14 -8.36 -6.10
CA ALA A 110 -6.07 -7.24 -6.21
C ALA A 110 -5.40 -5.96 -6.73
N VAL A 111 -4.15 -6.04 -7.19
CA VAL A 111 -3.37 -4.88 -7.66
C VAL A 111 -2.87 -5.06 -9.08
N ASP A 112 -2.74 -3.94 -9.78
CA ASP A 112 -2.23 -3.90 -11.16
C ASP A 112 -0.69 -3.86 -11.19
N ALA A 113 -0.05 -3.43 -10.10
CA ALA A 113 1.40 -3.32 -9.97
C ALA A 113 1.87 -3.40 -8.51
N ALA A 114 3.17 -3.63 -8.31
CA ALA A 114 3.81 -3.59 -7.01
C ALA A 114 5.00 -2.61 -6.98
N VAL A 115 5.16 -1.91 -5.86
CA VAL A 115 6.36 -1.13 -5.55
C VAL A 115 7.18 -1.89 -4.51
N MET A 116 8.35 -2.34 -4.90
CA MET A 116 9.28 -3.09 -4.07
C MET A 116 10.28 -2.16 -3.42
N VAL A 117 10.28 -2.10 -2.08
CA VAL A 117 11.22 -1.28 -1.32
C VAL A 117 12.38 -2.11 -0.84
N ILE A 118 13.60 -1.68 -1.16
CA ILE A 118 14.84 -2.34 -0.77
C ILE A 118 15.65 -1.42 0.15
N ASP A 119 16.04 -1.95 1.30
CA ASP A 119 17.03 -1.28 2.15
C ASP A 119 18.40 -1.34 1.45
N ALA A 120 18.91 -0.18 1.03
CA ALA A 120 20.18 -0.08 0.31
C ALA A 120 21.38 -0.64 1.11
N ALA A 121 21.33 -0.63 2.44
CA ALA A 121 22.40 -1.17 3.28
C ALA A 121 22.37 -2.70 3.39
N LYS A 122 21.19 -3.32 3.25
CA LYS A 122 20.99 -4.78 3.38
C LYS A 122 20.83 -5.50 2.05
N GLY A 123 20.40 -4.79 1.02
CA GLY A 123 20.11 -5.34 -0.30
C GLY A 123 18.94 -6.32 -0.30
N ILE A 124 19.05 -7.39 -1.10
CA ILE A 124 17.97 -8.35 -1.31
C ILE A 124 17.92 -9.38 -0.17
N GLU A 125 16.94 -9.21 0.72
CA GLU A 125 16.68 -10.11 1.84
C GLU A 125 15.71 -11.25 1.48
N ALA A 126 15.61 -12.26 2.35
CA ALA A 126 14.82 -13.48 2.08
C ALA A 126 13.34 -13.20 1.75
N ARG A 127 12.71 -12.23 2.44
CA ARG A 127 11.32 -11.84 2.15
C ARG A 127 11.18 -11.11 0.81
N THR A 128 12.14 -10.25 0.47
CA THR A 128 12.19 -9.56 -0.83
C THR A 128 12.18 -10.58 -1.96
N ARG A 129 12.99 -11.65 -1.87
CA ARG A 129 12.99 -12.74 -2.85
C ARG A 129 11.64 -13.46 -2.93
N LYS A 130 11.03 -13.79 -1.79
CA LYS A 130 9.71 -14.46 -1.78
C LYS A 130 8.62 -13.61 -2.44
N LEU A 131 8.58 -12.31 -2.11
CA LEU A 131 7.62 -11.37 -2.70
C LEU A 131 7.84 -11.18 -4.20
N PHE A 132 9.11 -11.09 -4.61
CA PHE A 132 9.49 -11.04 -6.02
C PHE A 132 8.97 -12.25 -6.80
N GLU A 133 9.18 -13.47 -6.28
CA GLU A 133 8.68 -14.70 -6.92
C GLU A 133 7.16 -14.71 -7.05
N ILE A 134 6.42 -14.18 -6.07
CA ILE A 134 4.96 -14.11 -6.13
C ILE A 134 4.50 -13.15 -7.23
N CYS A 135 5.11 -11.97 -7.31
CA CYS A 135 4.81 -11.01 -8.38
C CYS A 135 5.16 -11.61 -9.75
N ARG A 136 6.30 -12.31 -9.87
CA ARG A 136 6.73 -12.99 -11.09
C ARG A 136 5.75 -14.08 -11.53
N LEU A 137 5.25 -14.89 -10.61
CA LEU A 137 4.28 -15.95 -10.91
C LEU A 137 2.92 -15.44 -11.40
N ARG A 138 2.64 -14.15 -11.22
CA ARG A 138 1.37 -13.50 -11.59
C ARG A 138 1.55 -12.41 -12.65
N ASP A 139 2.74 -12.31 -13.24
CA ASP A 139 3.09 -11.26 -14.21
C ASP A 139 2.79 -9.84 -13.70
N ILE A 140 2.89 -9.61 -12.39
CA ILE A 140 2.65 -8.30 -11.78
C ILE A 140 3.89 -7.43 -12.03
N PRO A 141 3.75 -6.27 -12.71
CA PRO A 141 4.86 -5.33 -12.89
C PRO A 141 5.40 -4.83 -11.56
N ILE A 142 6.74 -4.77 -11.45
CA ILE A 142 7.43 -4.33 -10.24
C ILE A 142 8.23 -3.06 -10.52
N ILE A 143 8.00 -2.02 -9.72
CA ILE A 143 8.86 -0.83 -9.64
C ILE A 143 9.72 -0.99 -8.38
N THR A 144 11.03 -0.79 -8.48
CA THR A 144 11.94 -0.91 -7.33
C THR A 144 12.34 0.48 -6.82
N PHE A 145 12.29 0.66 -5.50
CA PHE A 145 12.70 1.87 -4.79
C PHE A 145 13.73 1.52 -3.71
#